data_AF-A0A915PA99-F1
#
_entry.id   AF-A0A915PA99-F1
#
_cell.length_a   1.000
_cell.length_b   1.000
_cell.length_c   1.000
_cell.angle_alpha   90.00
_cell.angle_beta   90.00
_cell.angle_gamma   90.00
#
_symmetry.space_group_name_H-M   'P 1'
#
loop_
_entity.id
_entity.type
_entity.pdbx_description
1 polymer ?
#
loop_
_entity_poly.entity_id
_entity_poly.type
_entity_poly.pdbx_seq_one_letter_code
_entity_poly.pdbx_strand_id
1 'polypeptide(L)'
;MARKSHFIVSLLYGEAEGQFLKGMLPCHEKHYIPMAAIVSQSTRFLSRILPSYLVPQTTEIKTFSSLLSKLKQARNSLTNLSLIQLQLRFLSLCWSLNPIRGSIQVHIGLNDWGMSVLNSNSHRQIAAIELNKLEIKFTPNTNFLEVQGEGGCKSADFVATITTPQRTIPEGSEIAIQ
;
A
#
# COMPACT_ATOMS: atom_id res chain seq x y z
N MET A 1 3.87 5.66 37.56
CA MET A 1 3.54 6.24 36.23
C MET A 1 3.42 5.19 35.10
N ALA A 2 2.94 3.95 35.35
CA ALA A 2 2.96 2.87 34.33
C ALA A 2 1.65 2.63 33.53
N ARG A 3 0.51 3.21 33.95
CA ARG A 3 -0.79 2.96 33.29
C ARG A 3 -0.98 3.68 31.95
N LYS A 4 -0.19 4.71 31.64
CA LYS A 4 -0.34 5.52 30.41
C LYS A 4 0.18 4.80 29.15
N SER A 5 1.07 3.82 29.27
CA SER A 5 1.68 3.14 28.10
C SER A 5 0.77 2.10 27.45
N HIS A 6 -0.01 1.33 28.22
CA HIS A 6 -0.86 0.26 27.68
C HIS A 6 -2.05 0.80 26.87
N PHE A 7 -2.64 1.90 27.35
CA PHE A 7 -3.74 2.56 26.66
C PHE A 7 -3.31 3.11 25.29
N ILE A 8 -2.15 3.78 25.21
CA ILE A 8 -1.63 4.32 23.95
C ILE A 8 -1.35 3.18 22.95
N VAL A 9 -0.73 2.09 23.40
CA VAL A 9 -0.48 0.92 22.55
C VAL A 9 -1.79 0.32 22.03
N SER A 10 -2.81 0.23 22.88
CA SER A 10 -4.12 -0.29 22.48
C SER A 10 -4.83 0.63 21.49
N LEU A 11 -4.72 1.95 21.65
CA LEU A 11 -5.28 2.94 20.73
C LEU A 11 -4.62 2.84 19.35
N LEU A 12 -3.29 2.86 19.31
CA LEU A 12 -2.52 2.73 18.06
C LEU A 12 -2.78 1.39 17.37
N TYR A 13 -2.87 0.31 18.14
CA TYR A 13 -3.22 -1.00 17.63
C TYR A 13 -4.61 -0.99 16.98
N GLY A 14 -5.63 -0.43 17.65
CA GLY A 14 -7.00 -0.40 17.13
C GLY A 14 -7.10 0.38 15.82
N GLU A 15 -6.38 1.49 15.70
CA GLU A 15 -6.30 2.22 14.43
C GLU A 15 -5.60 1.41 13.34
N ALA A 16 -4.42 0.85 13.62
CA ALA A 16 -3.64 0.08 12.66
C ALA A 16 -4.36 -1.20 12.21
N GLU A 17 -5.04 -1.89 13.11
CA GLU A 17 -5.92 -3.04 12.81
C GLU A 17 -7.05 -2.61 11.88
N GLY A 18 -7.71 -1.48 12.15
CA GLY A 18 -8.74 -0.93 11.29
C GLY A 18 -8.24 -0.62 9.88
N GLN A 19 -7.05 -0.02 9.75
CA GLN A 19 -6.42 0.25 8.46
C GLN A 19 -6.02 -1.03 7.72
N PHE A 20 -5.49 -2.02 8.45
CA PHE A 20 -5.19 -3.33 7.91
C PHE A 20 -6.43 -4.00 7.33
N LEU A 21 -7.52 -4.12 8.11
CA LEU A 21 -8.75 -4.80 7.69
C LEU A 21 -9.46 -4.08 6.52
N LYS A 22 -9.33 -2.75 6.44
CA LYS A 22 -9.80 -1.96 5.28
C LYS A 22 -8.94 -2.14 4.03
N GLY A 23 -7.80 -2.82 4.12
CA GLY A 23 -6.90 -2.99 2.98
C GLY A 23 -5.98 -1.80 2.72
N MET A 24 -5.91 -0.87 3.66
CA MET A 24 -5.19 0.38 3.47
C MET A 24 -3.69 0.23 3.69
N LEU A 25 -3.19 -0.92 4.15
CA LEU A 25 -1.76 -1.16 4.35
C LEU A 25 -1.17 -1.98 3.19
N PRO A 26 -0.03 -1.57 2.59
CA PRO A 26 0.61 -2.31 1.51
C PRO A 26 1.36 -3.51 2.08
N CYS A 27 0.62 -4.58 2.38
CA CYS A 27 1.17 -5.77 3.02
C CYS A 27 1.38 -6.91 2.01
N HIS A 28 2.61 -7.38 1.88
CA HIS A 28 2.91 -8.68 1.27
C HIS A 28 2.62 -9.84 2.23
N GLU A 29 2.62 -11.07 1.72
CA GLU A 29 2.33 -12.30 2.49
C GLU A 29 3.18 -12.43 3.76
N LYS A 30 4.47 -12.11 3.67
CA LYS A 30 5.38 -12.10 4.83
C LYS A 30 4.93 -11.19 5.98
N HIS A 31 4.06 -10.21 5.72
CA HIS A 31 3.50 -9.29 6.70
C HIS A 31 2.03 -9.59 7.03
N TYR A 32 1.17 -9.81 6.02
CA TYR A 32 -0.25 -9.98 6.28
C TYR A 32 -0.58 -11.29 6.99
N ILE A 33 0.20 -12.37 6.80
CA ILE A 33 0.00 -13.64 7.51
C ILE A 33 0.22 -13.48 9.02
N PRO A 34 1.36 -12.96 9.50
CA PRO A 34 1.55 -12.75 10.94
C PRO A 34 0.60 -11.69 11.51
N MET A 35 0.25 -10.64 10.76
CA MET A 35 -0.77 -9.66 11.18
C MET A 35 -2.15 -10.33 11.38
N ALA A 36 -2.63 -11.09 10.40
CA ALA A 36 -3.90 -11.80 10.49
C ALA A 36 -3.90 -12.86 11.61
N ALA A 37 -2.76 -13.52 11.84
CA ALA A 37 -2.62 -14.46 12.96
C ALA A 37 -2.80 -13.77 14.32
N ILE A 38 -2.29 -12.54 14.49
CA ILE A 38 -2.49 -11.72 15.69
C ILE A 38 -3.97 -11.34 15.83
N VAL A 39 -4.61 -10.81 14.78
CA VAL A 39 -6.05 -10.44 14.81
C VAL A 39 -6.94 -11.66 15.08
N SER A 40 -6.54 -12.84 14.61
CA SER A 40 -7.28 -14.09 14.83
C SER A 40 -7.37 -14.53 16.29
N GLN A 41 -6.59 -13.95 17.20
CA GLN A 41 -6.73 -14.24 18.62
C GLN A 41 -8.13 -13.87 19.14
N SER A 42 -8.76 -12.85 18.54
CA SER A 42 -10.09 -12.37 18.89
C SER A 42 -11.24 -12.99 18.08
N THR A 43 -10.96 -13.61 16.92
CA THR A 43 -11.99 -14.14 16.01
C THR A 43 -11.43 -15.22 15.07
N ARG A 44 -12.29 -16.16 14.64
CA ARG A 44 -11.93 -17.22 13.68
C ARG A 44 -12.44 -16.98 12.26
N PHE A 45 -13.21 -15.92 12.03
CA PHE A 45 -13.78 -15.63 10.72
C PHE A 45 -12.75 -14.93 9.82
N LEU A 46 -12.46 -15.54 8.65
CA LEU A 46 -11.48 -15.00 7.70
C LEU A 46 -11.77 -13.55 7.28
N SER A 47 -13.04 -13.24 7.03
CA SER A 47 -13.53 -11.89 6.69
C SER A 47 -13.32 -10.84 7.79
N ARG A 48 -12.96 -11.27 9.01
CA ARG A 48 -12.67 -10.38 10.14
C ARG A 48 -11.20 -10.35 10.53
N ILE A 49 -10.35 -11.11 9.85
CA ILE A 49 -8.90 -11.17 10.12
C ILE A 49 -8.05 -10.81 8.92
N LEU A 50 -8.64 -10.76 7.72
CA LEU A 50 -7.99 -10.37 6.48
C LEU A 50 -8.83 -9.32 5.73
N PRO A 51 -8.18 -8.42 4.98
CA PRO A 51 -8.85 -7.61 3.97
C PRO A 51 -9.62 -8.48 2.97
N SER A 52 -10.74 -7.98 2.45
CA SER A 52 -11.61 -8.70 1.52
C SER A 52 -10.89 -9.21 0.27
N TYR A 53 -9.97 -8.42 -0.30
CA TYR A 53 -9.19 -8.81 -1.48
C TYR A 53 -8.15 -9.91 -1.21
N LEU A 54 -7.84 -10.22 0.06
CA LEU A 54 -6.94 -11.32 0.45
C LEU A 54 -7.70 -12.58 0.86
N VAL A 55 -9.03 -12.54 0.93
CA VAL A 55 -9.84 -13.73 1.22
C VAL A 55 -10.01 -14.52 -0.09
N PRO A 56 -9.47 -15.74 -0.19
CA PRO A 56 -9.60 -16.55 -1.40
C PRO A 56 -11.07 -16.83 -1.69
N GLN A 57 -11.46 -16.74 -2.96
CA GLN A 57 -12.80 -17.19 -3.37
C GLN A 57 -12.86 -18.72 -3.31
N THR A 58 -14.04 -19.26 -2.99
CA THR A 58 -14.30 -20.68 -2.70
C THR A 58 -13.92 -21.64 -3.83
N THR A 59 -13.69 -21.15 -5.04
CA THR A 59 -13.26 -21.90 -6.21
C THR A 59 -11.78 -22.33 -6.16
N GLU A 60 -10.96 -21.74 -5.27
CA GLU A 60 -9.51 -22.00 -5.18
C GLU A 60 -9.11 -22.79 -3.92
N ILE A 61 -9.55 -24.06 -3.84
CA ILE A 61 -9.38 -24.93 -2.66
C ILE A 61 -7.90 -25.09 -2.23
N LYS A 62 -6.96 -25.15 -3.19
CA LYS A 62 -5.51 -25.29 -2.89
C LYS A 62 -4.93 -24.01 -2.26
N THR A 63 -5.31 -22.84 -2.78
CA THR A 63 -4.91 -21.53 -2.25
C THR A 63 -5.46 -21.36 -0.83
N PHE A 64 -6.73 -21.72 -0.63
CA PHE A 64 -7.41 -21.65 0.66
C PHE A 64 -6.77 -22.55 1.72
N SER A 65 -6.49 -23.81 1.39
CA SER A 65 -5.86 -24.75 2.33
C SER A 65 -4.43 -24.35 2.71
N SER A 66 -3.66 -23.81 1.76
CA SER A 66 -2.33 -23.24 2.02
C SER A 66 -2.37 -22.02 2.93
N LEU A 67 -3.33 -21.10 2.71
CA LEU A 67 -3.51 -19.94 3.58
C LEU A 67 -3.84 -20.35 5.02
N LEU A 68 -4.75 -21.32 5.19
CA LEU A 68 -5.13 -21.82 6.52
C LEU A 68 -3.96 -22.50 7.24
N SER A 69 -3.13 -23.26 6.54
CA SER A 69 -1.96 -23.90 7.16
C SER A 69 -0.93 -22.87 7.63
N LYS A 70 -0.64 -21.86 6.81
CA LYS A 70 0.26 -20.73 7.16
C LYS A 70 -0.27 -19.93 8.35
N LEU A 71 -1.57 -19.61 8.37
CA LEU A 71 -2.21 -18.92 9.50
C LEU A 71 -2.15 -19.74 10.80
N LYS A 72 -2.42 -21.05 10.73
CA LYS A 72 -2.30 -21.94 11.89
C LYS A 72 -0.87 -21.97 12.43
N GLN A 73 0.12 -22.12 11.55
CA GLN A 73 1.53 -22.12 11.93
C GLN A 73 1.93 -20.79 12.58
N ALA A 74 1.56 -19.66 11.98
CA ALA A 74 1.82 -18.34 12.53
C ALA A 74 1.13 -18.15 13.89
N ARG A 75 -0.12 -18.60 14.05
CA ARG A 75 -0.86 -18.55 15.32
C ARG A 75 -0.19 -19.35 16.43
N ASN A 76 0.32 -20.54 16.12
CA ASN A 76 1.02 -21.38 17.08
C ASN A 76 2.29 -20.71 17.63
N SER A 77 2.94 -19.85 16.83
CA SER A 77 4.11 -19.06 17.28
C SER A 77 3.77 -17.90 18.24
N LEU A 78 2.48 -17.68 18.54
CA LEU A 78 1.98 -16.57 19.34
C LEU A 78 1.36 -16.99 20.70
N THR A 79 1.26 -18.29 20.99
CA THR A 79 0.48 -18.85 22.12
C THR A 79 0.92 -18.39 23.50
N ASN A 80 2.18 -17.97 23.66
CA ASN A 80 2.74 -17.55 24.95
C ASN A 80 2.88 -16.02 25.11
N LEU A 81 2.29 -15.24 24.20
CA LEU A 81 2.40 -13.78 24.22
C LEU A 81 1.20 -13.14 24.93
N SER A 82 1.50 -12.18 25.80
CA SER A 82 0.48 -11.32 26.42
C SER A 82 -0.16 -10.39 25.37
N LEU A 83 -1.34 -9.85 25.70
CA LEU A 83 -2.07 -8.91 24.83
C LEU A 83 -1.20 -7.72 24.39
N ILE A 84 -0.49 -7.10 25.32
CA ILE A 84 0.39 -5.95 25.03
C ILE A 84 1.53 -6.36 24.08
N GLN A 85 2.09 -7.56 24.23
CA GLN A 85 3.14 -8.08 23.33
C GLN A 85 2.60 -8.35 21.93
N LEU A 86 1.37 -8.88 21.82
CA LEU A 86 0.71 -9.08 20.54
C LEU A 86 0.47 -7.74 19.82
N GLN A 87 -0.04 -6.75 20.54
CA GLN A 87 -0.28 -5.40 20.00
C GLN A 87 1.03 -4.73 19.54
N LEU A 88 2.09 -4.78 20.35
CA LEU A 88 3.40 -4.25 19.98
C LEU A 88 4.00 -4.99 18.79
N ARG A 89 3.83 -6.31 18.70
CA ARG A 89 4.30 -7.09 17.55
C ARG A 89 3.54 -6.72 16.27
N PHE A 90 2.24 -6.50 16.37
CA PHE A 90 1.43 -6.01 15.25
C PHE A 90 1.92 -4.63 14.78
N LEU A 91 2.10 -3.68 15.71
CA LEU A 91 2.61 -2.34 15.41
C LEU A 91 4.02 -2.40 14.80
N SER A 92 4.89 -3.25 15.31
CA SER A 92 6.21 -3.49 14.72
C SER A 92 6.13 -4.01 13.29
N LEU A 93 5.18 -4.90 12.98
CA LEU A 93 4.94 -5.35 11.62
C LEU A 93 4.46 -4.19 10.74
N CYS A 94 3.55 -3.35 11.23
CA CYS A 94 3.08 -2.16 10.53
C CYS A 94 4.21 -1.16 10.24
N TRP A 95 5.10 -0.92 11.21
CA TRP A 95 6.27 -0.05 11.02
C TRP A 95 7.34 -0.66 10.11
N SER A 96 7.41 -1.98 10.03
CA SER A 96 8.31 -2.70 9.11
C SER A 96 7.80 -2.77 7.68
N LEU A 97 6.53 -2.42 7.45
CA LEU A 97 6.02 -2.25 6.09
C LEU A 97 6.82 -1.09 5.51
N ASN A 98 7.84 -1.41 4.69
CA ASN A 98 8.57 -0.41 3.94
C ASN A 98 7.53 0.42 3.19
N PRO A 99 7.35 1.70 3.55
CA PRO A 99 6.54 2.55 2.72
C PRO A 99 7.30 2.67 1.40
N ILE A 100 6.73 2.19 0.30
CA ILE A 100 6.69 3.09 -0.85
C ILE A 100 5.44 3.95 -0.62
N ARG A 101 5.46 4.76 0.45
CA ARG A 101 4.35 5.61 0.92
C ARG A 101 4.85 6.81 1.70
N GLY A 102 5.08 7.88 0.95
CA GLY A 102 4.71 9.24 1.36
C GLY A 102 4.06 9.90 0.14
N SER A 103 3.25 10.93 0.34
CA SER A 103 3.08 11.93 -0.72
C SER A 103 4.44 12.61 -0.87
N ILE A 104 5.27 12.12 -1.79
CA ILE A 104 6.45 12.87 -2.18
C ILE A 104 5.98 14.01 -3.06
N GLN A 105 6.27 15.24 -2.65
CA GLN A 105 6.15 16.35 -3.59
C GLN A 105 7.15 16.06 -4.71
N VAL A 106 6.65 16.03 -5.92
CA VAL A 106 7.45 15.79 -7.11
C VAL A 106 7.27 16.93 -8.09
N HIS A 107 8.35 17.26 -8.79
CA HIS A 107 8.24 18.01 -10.03
C HIS A 107 8.07 17.01 -11.16
N ILE A 108 7.07 17.25 -12.00
CA ILE A 108 6.78 16.44 -13.17
C ILE A 108 7.03 17.30 -14.38
N GLY A 109 7.99 16.89 -15.21
CA GLY A 109 8.27 17.50 -16.50
C GLY A 109 7.77 16.59 -17.61
N LEU A 110 7.00 17.16 -18.54
CA LEU A 110 6.59 16.50 -19.78
C LEU A 110 7.22 17.22 -20.97
N ASN A 111 7.78 16.45 -21.90
CA ASN A 111 8.31 16.96 -23.15
C ASN A 111 8.08 15.96 -24.30
N ASP A 112 8.64 16.26 -25.46
CA ASP A 112 8.64 15.43 -26.68
C ASP A 112 9.31 14.06 -26.52
N TRP A 113 10.14 13.88 -25.48
CA TRP A 113 10.76 12.61 -25.15
C TRP A 113 9.90 11.75 -24.21
N GLY A 114 9.21 12.35 -23.23
CA GLY A 114 8.36 11.64 -22.29
C GLY A 114 8.15 12.35 -20.96
N MET A 115 8.07 11.59 -19.87
CA MET A 115 7.83 12.10 -18.52
C MET A 115 9.06 11.93 -17.63
N SER A 116 9.44 13.00 -16.93
CA SER A 116 10.43 12.99 -15.85
C SER A 116 9.76 13.24 -14.51
N VAL A 117 10.16 12.47 -13.50
CA VAL A 117 9.67 12.60 -12.12
C VAL A 117 10.86 12.88 -11.24
N LEU A 118 10.89 14.07 -10.66
CA LEU A 118 11.96 14.53 -9.78
C LEU A 118 11.42 14.67 -8.36
N ASN A 119 12.20 14.25 -7.37
CA ASN A 119 11.88 14.53 -5.97
C ASN A 119 12.02 16.04 -5.71
N SER A 120 10.97 16.72 -5.22
CA SER A 120 11.01 18.19 -5.06
C SER A 120 11.99 18.66 -4.00
N ASN A 121 12.30 17.83 -2.99
CA ASN A 121 13.19 18.22 -1.90
C ASN A 121 14.66 17.99 -2.24
N SER A 122 14.97 16.91 -2.95
CA SER A 122 16.36 16.51 -3.25
C SER A 122 16.78 16.81 -4.68
N HIS A 123 15.85 17.22 -5.55
CA HIS A 123 16.03 17.38 -7.00
C HIS A 123 16.60 16.15 -7.71
N ARG A 124 16.59 14.98 -7.05
CA ARG A 124 17.03 13.73 -7.65
C ARG A 124 15.93 13.15 -8.51
N GLN A 125 16.33 12.64 -9.66
CA GLN A 125 15.43 11.92 -10.56
C GLN A 125 15.00 10.60 -9.94
N ILE A 126 13.68 10.43 -9.87
CA ILE A 126 13.00 9.24 -9.37
C ILE A 126 12.70 8.32 -10.54
N ALA A 127 12.14 8.89 -11.61
CA ALA A 127 11.79 8.18 -12.83
C ALA A 127 11.98 9.06 -14.06
N ALA A 128 12.28 8.41 -15.18
CA ALA A 128 12.14 8.97 -16.51
C ALA A 128 11.54 7.88 -17.39
N ILE A 129 10.48 8.22 -18.10
CA ILE A 129 9.63 7.28 -18.83
C ILE A 129 9.47 7.85 -20.23
N GLU A 130 9.87 7.09 -21.23
CA GLU A 130 9.69 7.47 -22.64
C GLU A 130 8.20 7.54 -22.99
N LEU A 131 7.83 8.44 -23.89
CA LEU A 131 6.43 8.68 -24.24
C LEU A 131 5.72 7.43 -24.78
N ASN A 132 6.42 6.60 -25.56
CA ASN A 132 5.89 5.34 -26.12
C ASN A 132 5.67 4.24 -25.06
N LYS A 133 6.20 4.43 -23.84
CA LYS A 133 6.08 3.51 -22.70
C LYS A 133 5.26 4.12 -21.56
N LEU A 134 4.69 5.31 -21.77
CA LEU A 134 3.95 6.06 -20.76
C LEU A 134 2.45 5.85 -20.96
N GLU A 135 1.79 5.31 -19.94
CA GLU A 135 0.33 5.22 -19.87
C GLU A 135 -0.19 6.15 -18.78
N ILE A 136 -1.07 7.08 -19.16
CA ILE A 136 -1.75 7.99 -18.23
C ILE A 136 -3.23 7.70 -18.29
N LYS A 137 -3.80 7.29 -17.17
CA LYS A 137 -5.23 7.04 -17.03
C LYS A 137 -5.88 8.09 -16.15
N PHE A 138 -6.86 8.76 -16.72
CA PHE A 138 -7.74 9.67 -16.01
C PHE A 138 -9.07 8.98 -15.69
N THR A 139 -9.41 8.93 -14.41
CA THR A 139 -10.72 8.44 -13.96
C THR A 139 -11.60 9.65 -13.62
N PRO A 140 -12.72 9.89 -14.34
CA PRO A 140 -13.65 10.96 -14.03
C PRO A 140 -14.09 10.93 -12.56
N ASN A 141 -14.32 12.09 -11.96
CA ASN A 141 -14.74 12.26 -10.55
C ASN A 141 -13.75 11.82 -9.46
N THR A 142 -12.53 11.43 -9.82
CA THR A 142 -11.43 11.29 -8.84
C THR A 142 -10.72 12.63 -8.63
N ASN A 143 -9.67 12.73 -7.80
CA ASN A 143 -8.78 13.91 -7.70
C ASN A 143 -7.32 13.62 -8.08
N PHE A 144 -7.07 12.49 -8.75
CA PHE A 144 -5.74 12.03 -9.13
C PHE A 144 -5.65 11.58 -10.60
N LEU A 145 -4.43 11.34 -11.07
CA LEU A 145 -4.07 10.67 -12.32
C LEU A 145 -3.33 9.37 -11.97
N GLU A 146 -3.64 8.29 -12.68
CA GLU A 146 -2.87 7.05 -12.60
C GLU A 146 -1.83 7.09 -13.70
N VAL A 147 -0.56 6.92 -13.34
CA VAL A 147 0.54 6.88 -14.30
C VAL A 147 1.29 5.58 -14.16
N GLN A 148 1.44 4.92 -15.28
CA GLN A 148 2.22 3.70 -15.43
C GLN A 148 3.28 3.92 -16.50
N GLY A 149 4.46 3.37 -16.28
CA GLY A 149 5.48 3.35 -17.32
C GLY A 149 6.43 2.17 -17.22
N GLU A 150 6.75 1.59 -18.36
CA GLU A 150 7.70 0.49 -18.46
C GLU A 150 9.13 1.01 -18.40
N GLY A 151 9.94 0.44 -17.51
CA GLY A 151 11.39 0.66 -17.52
C GLY A 151 11.89 2.03 -17.04
N GLY A 152 11.45 2.48 -15.85
CA GLY A 152 12.16 3.55 -15.14
C GLY A 152 13.63 3.17 -14.85
N CYS A 153 14.48 4.14 -14.46
CA CYS A 153 15.96 4.06 -14.28
C CYS A 153 16.58 2.80 -13.62
N LYS A 154 15.79 1.82 -13.15
CA LYS A 154 16.23 0.56 -12.52
C LYS A 154 15.39 -0.68 -12.94
N SER A 155 14.93 -0.77 -14.19
CA SER A 155 14.27 -1.96 -14.79
C SER A 155 13.00 -2.47 -14.08
N ALA A 156 12.35 -1.64 -13.29
CA ALA A 156 11.06 -1.93 -12.67
C ALA A 156 10.02 -0.97 -13.23
N ASP A 157 8.80 -1.48 -13.42
CA ASP A 157 7.67 -0.67 -13.86
C ASP A 157 7.40 0.44 -12.84
N PHE A 158 7.26 1.67 -13.33
CA PHE A 158 6.88 2.80 -12.53
C PHE A 158 5.35 2.86 -12.47
N VAL A 159 4.80 2.83 -11.26
CA VAL A 159 3.36 3.00 -11.02
C VAL A 159 3.18 4.06 -9.95
N ALA A 160 2.45 5.11 -10.27
CA ALA A 160 2.19 6.22 -9.36
C ALA A 160 0.79 6.80 -9.51
N THR A 161 0.30 7.36 -8.42
CA THR A 161 -0.92 8.17 -8.39
C THR A 161 -0.52 9.62 -8.16
N ILE A 162 -0.77 10.49 -9.12
CA ILE A 162 -0.43 11.91 -9.05
C ILE A 162 -1.67 12.69 -8.64
N THR A 163 -1.61 13.38 -7.50
CA THR A 163 -2.64 14.33 -7.09
C THR A 163 -2.13 15.74 -7.42
N THR A 164 -2.86 16.49 -8.24
CA THR A 164 -2.49 17.87 -8.61
C THR A 164 -3.72 18.74 -8.77
N PRO A 165 -3.70 20.00 -8.28
CA PRO A 165 -4.74 20.99 -8.57
C PRO A 165 -4.66 21.52 -10.01
N GLN A 166 -3.57 21.29 -10.74
CA GLN A 166 -3.38 21.70 -12.14
C GLN A 166 -4.15 20.80 -13.13
N ARG A 167 -5.39 20.44 -12.76
CA ARG A 167 -6.18 19.39 -13.40
C ARG A 167 -6.85 19.79 -14.71
N THR A 168 -6.61 21.02 -15.15
CA THR A 168 -7.11 21.54 -16.42
C THR A 168 -6.26 20.94 -17.54
N ILE A 169 -6.74 19.84 -18.13
CA ILE A 169 -6.55 19.71 -19.57
C ILE A 169 -7.35 20.89 -20.14
N PRO A 170 -6.72 21.83 -20.87
CA PRO A 170 -7.50 22.91 -21.46
C PRO A 170 -8.48 22.29 -22.47
N GLU A 171 -9.76 22.24 -22.09
CA GLU A 171 -10.85 22.00 -23.03
C GLU A 171 -10.73 23.07 -24.12
N GLY A 172 -10.37 22.65 -25.33
CA GLY A 172 -10.25 23.53 -26.49
C GLY A 172 -8.84 23.98 -26.88
N SER A 173 -7.75 23.40 -26.37
CA SER A 173 -6.43 23.62 -26.99
C SER A 173 -6.23 22.71 -28.19
N GLU A 174 -6.59 23.20 -29.38
CA GLU A 174 -5.88 22.81 -30.60
C GLU A 174 -4.40 23.15 -30.40
N ILE A 175 -3.55 22.14 -30.22
CA ILE A 175 -2.10 22.33 -30.35
C ILE A 175 -1.84 22.50 -31.84
N ALA A 176 -1.87 23.75 -32.29
CA ALA A 176 -1.34 24.12 -33.59
C ALA A 176 0.15 23.78 -33.60
N ILE A 177 0.52 22.84 -34.47
CA ILE A 177 1.91 22.57 -34.83
C ILE A 177 2.33 23.71 -35.76
N GLN A 178 3.23 24.57 -35.30
CA GLN A 178 4.11 25.36 -36.18
C GLN A 178 5.53 24.83 -36.03
#